data_AF-A0A162KRP1-F1
#
_entry.id   AF-A0A162KRP1-F1
#
_cell.length_a   1.000
_cell.length_b   1.000
_cell.length_c   1.000
_cell.angle_alpha   90.00
_cell.angle_beta   90.00
_cell.angle_gamma   90.00
#
_symmetry.space_group_name_H-M   'P 1'
#
loop_
_entity.id
_entity.type
_entity.pdbx_description
1 polymer ?
#
loop_
_entity_poly.entity_id
_entity_poly.type
_entity_poly.pdbx_seq_one_letter_code
_entity_poly.pdbx_strand_id
1 'polypeptide(L)'
;MSGAKVIKDDEQYEKARVAILDLADRLDDPLLLSDDERTRTMRIYDRTTDLMRFYRRGELVQLFPGLREQYKILGLEWQELGDPIQVEPELPAEKPLPPEPIPESEQPQQMPIKSKPNLMAWLDD
;
A
#
# COMPACT_ATOMS: atom_id res chain seq x y z
N MET A 1 -21.68 1.46 24.49
CA MET A 1 -20.38 1.84 23.91
C MET A 1 -20.52 3.25 23.35
N SER A 2 -19.81 4.21 23.92
CA SER A 2 -19.80 5.60 23.43
C SER A 2 -19.31 5.58 21.98
N GLY A 3 -20.17 5.97 21.03
CA GLY A 3 -19.91 5.82 19.59
C GLY A 3 -18.54 6.37 19.22
N ALA A 4 -17.61 5.46 18.90
CA ALA A 4 -16.31 5.86 18.38
C ALA A 4 -16.56 6.62 17.07
N LYS A 5 -16.09 7.87 17.01
CA LYS A 5 -16.24 8.72 15.83
C LYS A 5 -15.40 8.10 14.70
N VAL A 6 -16.07 7.50 13.73
CA VAL A 6 -15.44 6.94 12.52
C VAL A 6 -15.14 8.05 11.51
N ILE A 7 -14.17 7.82 10.62
CA ILE A 7 -13.87 8.69 9.48
C ILE A 7 -15.02 8.53 8.48
N LYS A 8 -15.57 9.64 7.98
CA LYS A 8 -16.77 9.61 7.12
C LYS A 8 -16.50 9.91 5.66
N ASP A 9 -15.42 10.64 5.40
CA ASP A 9 -15.10 11.24 4.12
C ASP A 9 -13.60 11.44 4.00
N ASP A 10 -13.15 11.75 2.78
CA ASP A 10 -11.75 11.94 2.45
C ASP A 10 -11.15 13.17 3.14
N GLU A 11 -11.95 14.19 3.45
CA GLU A 11 -11.49 15.38 4.17
C GLU A 11 -11.10 15.02 5.62
N GLN A 12 -11.91 14.21 6.30
CA GLN A 12 -11.61 13.67 7.62
C GLN A 12 -10.43 12.69 7.57
N TYR A 13 -10.31 11.92 6.50
CA TYR A 13 -9.16 11.04 6.29
C TYR A 13 -7.87 11.84 6.18
N GLU A 14 -7.84 12.92 5.39
CA GLU A 14 -6.64 13.75 5.25
C GLU A 14 -6.29 14.47 6.55
N LYS A 15 -7.30 14.96 7.30
CA LYS A 15 -7.07 15.52 8.64
C LYS A 15 -6.46 14.50 9.59
N ALA A 16 -6.95 13.26 9.57
CA ALA A 16 -6.39 12.17 10.37
C ALA A 16 -4.96 11.83 9.94
N ARG A 17 -4.68 11.85 8.64
CA ARG A 17 -3.34 11.63 8.08
C ARG A 17 -2.34 12.66 8.58
N VAL A 18 -2.66 13.95 8.48
CA VAL A 18 -1.81 15.04 8.97
C VAL A 18 -1.59 14.90 10.48
N ALA A 19 -2.66 14.64 11.25
CA ALA A 19 -2.54 14.45 12.70
C ALA A 19 -1.63 13.28 13.08
N ILE A 20 -1.66 12.17 12.33
CA ILE A 20 -0.78 11.03 12.57
C ILE A 20 0.68 11.36 12.31
N LEU A 21 0.99 12.16 11.29
CA LEU A 21 2.35 12.61 11.02
C LEU A 21 2.87 13.47 12.17
N ASP A 22 2.07 14.45 12.64
CA ASP A 22 2.43 15.28 13.78
C ASP A 22 2.65 14.46 15.07
N LEU A 23 1.82 13.43 15.29
CA LEU A 23 1.95 12.54 16.43
C LEU A 23 3.19 11.64 16.30
N ALA A 24 3.49 11.16 15.10
CA ALA A 24 4.69 10.37 14.83
C ALA A 24 5.96 11.17 15.11
N ASP A 25 6.03 12.41 14.63
CA ASP A 25 7.17 13.30 14.85
C ASP A 25 7.43 13.53 16.35
N ARG A 26 6.37 13.69 17.14
CA ARG A 26 6.48 13.84 18.61
C ARG A 26 6.87 12.55 19.32
N LEU A 27 6.47 11.40 18.80
CA LEU A 27 6.81 10.09 19.37
C LEU A 27 8.25 9.68 19.03
N ASP A 28 8.75 10.11 17.87
CA ASP A 28 10.11 9.79 17.42
C ASP A 28 11.17 10.49 18.28
N ASP A 29 10.90 11.72 18.76
CA ASP A 29 11.79 12.39 19.69
C ASP A 29 11.67 11.84 21.13
N PRO A 30 12.73 11.24 21.70
CA PRO A 30 12.70 10.72 23.05
C PRO A 30 12.59 11.80 24.14
N LEU A 31 12.95 13.05 23.85
CA LEU A 31 13.07 14.15 24.83
C LEU A 31 11.82 15.03 24.91
N LEU A 32 10.91 14.97 23.94
CA LEU A 32 9.74 15.86 23.88
C LEU A 32 8.61 15.48 24.84
N LEU A 33 8.50 14.20 25.20
CA LEU A 33 7.36 13.67 25.96
C LEU A 33 7.84 12.92 27.19
N SER A 34 7.14 13.12 28.31
CA SER A 34 7.23 12.22 29.47
C SER A 34 6.66 10.83 29.15
N ASP A 35 6.99 9.82 29.95
CA ASP A 35 6.52 8.44 29.73
C ASP A 35 4.98 8.31 29.70
N ASP A 36 4.30 9.07 30.57
CA ASP A 36 2.84 9.11 30.64
C ASP A 36 2.23 9.76 29.38
N GLU A 37 2.83 10.85 28.91
CA GLU A 37 2.39 11.54 27.70
C GLU A 37 2.68 10.71 26.45
N ARG A 38 3.84 10.07 26.37
CA ARG A 38 4.19 9.11 25.31
C ARG A 38 3.16 7.99 25.22
N THR A 39 2.78 7.40 26.35
CA THR A 39 1.78 6.34 26.39
C THR A 39 0.41 6.83 25.89
N ARG A 40 -0.01 8.05 26.27
CA ARG A 40 -1.28 8.63 25.80
C ARG A 40 -1.23 8.95 24.31
N THR A 41 -0.14 9.56 23.84
CA THR A 41 0.10 9.92 22.44
C THR A 41 0.11 8.66 21.57
N MET A 42 0.77 7.58 22.02
CA MET A 42 0.76 6.29 21.33
C MET A 42 -0.66 5.72 21.21
N ARG A 43 -1.46 5.76 22.28
CA ARG A 43 -2.87 5.29 22.21
C ARG A 43 -3.70 6.08 21.21
N ILE A 44 -3.47 7.39 21.09
CA ILE A 44 -4.16 8.24 20.11
C ILE A 44 -3.68 7.90 18.69
N TYR A 45 -2.36 7.71 18.52
CA TYR A 45 -1.75 7.31 17.26
C TYR A 45 -2.33 5.98 16.77
N ASP A 46 -2.31 4.95 17.61
CA ASP A 46 -2.83 3.61 17.30
C ASP A 46 -4.31 3.67 16.90
N ARG A 47 -5.12 4.33 17.73
CA ARG A 47 -6.55 4.48 17.47
C ARG A 47 -6.83 5.21 16.15
N THR A 48 -6.11 6.28 15.87
CA THR A 48 -6.31 7.05 14.63
C THR A 48 -5.90 6.21 13.42
N THR A 49 -4.81 5.45 13.56
CA THR A 49 -4.29 4.57 12.51
C THR A 49 -5.28 3.44 12.20
N ASP A 50 -5.89 2.86 13.22
CA ASP A 50 -6.90 1.83 13.05
C ASP A 50 -8.15 2.35 12.34
N LEU A 51 -8.61 3.56 12.68
CA LEU A 51 -9.73 4.21 12.00
C LEU A 51 -9.41 4.50 10.53
N MET A 52 -8.21 4.99 10.21
CA MET A 52 -7.77 5.21 8.84
C MET A 52 -7.71 3.91 8.05
N ARG A 53 -7.15 2.84 8.62
CA ARG A 53 -7.11 1.52 7.98
C ARG A 53 -8.51 0.96 7.74
N PHE A 54 -9.42 1.14 8.70
CA PHE A 54 -10.81 0.72 8.58
C PHE A 54 -11.54 1.44 7.43
N TYR A 55 -11.39 2.77 7.35
CA TYR A 55 -11.92 3.58 6.25
C TYR A 55 -11.34 3.15 4.91
N ARG A 56 -10.00 3.04 4.82
CA ARG A 56 -9.31 2.69 3.58
C ARG A 56 -9.71 1.32 3.04
N ARG A 57 -9.90 0.33 3.93
CA ARG A 57 -10.43 -0.98 3.53
C ARG A 57 -11.84 -0.88 2.98
N GLY A 58 -12.68 0.01 3.54
CA GLY A 58 -14.00 0.31 3.01
C GLY A 58 -13.96 0.85 1.58
N GLU A 59 -13.07 1.83 1.31
CA GLU A 59 -12.88 2.38 -0.03
C GLU A 59 -12.43 1.30 -1.02
N LEU A 60 -11.48 0.46 -0.61
CA LEU A 60 -10.99 -0.62 -1.44
C LEU A 60 -12.07 -1.66 -1.74
N VAL A 61 -12.95 -1.96 -0.78
CA VAL A 61 -14.12 -2.83 -1.00
C VAL A 61 -15.11 -2.19 -1.97
N GLN A 62 -15.27 -0.88 -1.92
CA GLN A 62 -16.16 -0.16 -2.85
C GLN A 62 -15.64 -0.18 -4.28
N LEU A 63 -14.32 -0.08 -4.46
CA LEU A 63 -13.64 -0.15 -5.76
C LEU A 63 -13.51 -1.60 -6.27
N PHE A 64 -13.25 -2.54 -5.37
CA PHE A 64 -13.01 -3.95 -5.67
C PHE A 64 -13.83 -4.85 -4.72
N PRO A 65 -15.09 -5.14 -5.06
CA PRO A 65 -16.00 -5.89 -4.17
C PRO A 65 -15.50 -7.29 -3.76
N GLY A 66 -14.64 -7.90 -4.60
CA GLY A 66 -14.01 -9.19 -4.30
C GLY A 66 -13.06 -9.18 -3.09
N LEU A 67 -12.63 -8.00 -2.62
CA LEU A 67 -11.80 -7.89 -1.41
C LEU A 67 -12.58 -8.23 -0.12
N ARG A 68 -13.92 -8.19 -0.14
CA ARG A 68 -14.75 -8.52 1.04
C ARG A 68 -14.44 -9.92 1.56
N GLU A 69 -14.35 -10.91 0.68
CA GLU A 69 -14.09 -12.30 1.07
C GLU A 69 -12.67 -12.45 1.63
N GLN A 70 -11.69 -11.80 1.00
CA GLN A 70 -10.31 -11.82 1.46
C GLN A 70 -10.17 -11.21 2.86
N TYR A 71 -10.81 -10.07 3.12
CA TYR A 71 -10.80 -9.45 4.43
C TYR A 71 -11.50 -10.31 5.49
N LYS A 72 -12.60 -11.00 5.15
CA LYS A 72 -13.24 -11.97 6.08
C LYS A 72 -12.30 -13.11 6.46
N ILE A 73 -11.60 -13.69 5.50
CA ILE A 73 -10.64 -14.79 5.75
C ILE A 73 -9.52 -14.32 6.67
N LEU A 74 -9.05 -13.08 6.49
CA LEU A 74 -7.97 -12.49 7.30
C LEU A 74 -8.46 -11.93 8.65
N GLY A 75 -9.77 -11.95 8.94
CA GLY A 75 -10.34 -11.35 10.14
C GLY A 75 -10.21 -9.82 10.20
N LEU A 76 -10.13 -9.16 9.05
CA LEU A 76 -10.02 -7.71 8.94
C LEU A 76 -11.40 -7.08 8.74
N GLU A 77 -11.78 -6.15 9.61
CA GLU A 77 -13.03 -5.39 9.48
C GLU A 77 -12.88 -4.21 8.50
N TRP A 78 -13.90 -3.87 7.73
CA TRP A 78 -13.89 -2.71 6.83
C TRP A 78 -15.15 -1.85 7.03
N GLN A 79 -15.04 -0.59 6.62
CA GLN A 79 -16.17 0.33 6.66
C GLN A 79 -17.13 0.08 5.50
N GLU A 80 -18.42 -0.07 5.78
CA GLU A 80 -19.46 -0.13 4.76
C GLU A 80 -19.75 1.29 4.25
N LEU A 81 -19.17 1.66 3.09
CA LEU A 81 -19.31 2.99 2.46
C LEU A 81 -20.44 3.06 1.42
N GLY A 82 -21.17 1.97 1.20
CA GLY A 82 -22.31 1.91 0.29
C GLY A 82 -22.06 1.02 -0.93
N ASP A 83 -22.73 1.36 -2.03
CA ASP A 83 -22.73 0.54 -3.24
C ASP A 83 -21.37 0.57 -3.96
N PRO A 84 -21.01 -0.54 -4.63
CA PRO A 84 -19.79 -0.61 -5.41
C PRO A 84 -19.75 0.48 -6.49
N ILE A 85 -18.60 1.14 -6.61
CA ILE A 85 -18.33 1.97 -7.77
C ILE A 85 -17.88 0.99 -8.86
N GLN A 86 -18.66 0.85 -9.94
CA GLN A 86 -18.21 0.11 -11.11
C GLN A 86 -17.04 0.87 -11.73
N VAL A 87 -15.82 0.54 -11.30
CA VAL A 87 -14.63 0.87 -12.05
C VAL A 87 -14.62 -0.10 -13.21
N GLU A 88 -15.13 0.33 -14.36
CA GLU A 88 -15.01 -0.42 -15.60
C GLU A 88 -13.51 -0.75 -15.75
N PRO A 89 -13.13 -2.04 -15.73
CA PRO A 89 -11.74 -2.38 -15.94
C PRO A 89 -11.40 -1.88 -17.34
N GLU A 90 -10.51 -0.89 -17.44
CA GLU A 90 -9.79 -0.66 -18.69
C GLU A 90 -9.06 -1.96 -18.98
N LEU A 91 -9.73 -2.85 -19.73
CA LEU A 91 -9.10 -4.00 -20.34
C LEU A 91 -7.89 -3.43 -21.08
N PRO A 92 -6.66 -3.90 -20.79
CA PRO A 92 -5.53 -3.52 -21.62
C PRO A 92 -5.93 -3.89 -23.04
N ALA A 93 -6.06 -2.86 -23.90
CA ALA A 93 -6.46 -3.01 -25.29
C ALA A 93 -5.77 -4.24 -25.87
N GLU A 94 -6.57 -5.18 -26.39
CA GLU A 94 -6.09 -6.35 -27.13
C GLU A 94 -4.97 -5.90 -28.07
N LYS A 95 -3.72 -6.21 -27.71
CA LYS A 95 -2.67 -6.30 -28.72
C LYS A 95 -3.11 -7.45 -29.63
N PRO A 96 -3.26 -7.21 -30.95
CA PRO A 96 -3.74 -8.24 -31.86
C PRO A 96 -2.88 -9.50 -31.75
N LEU A 97 -3.57 -10.63 -31.71
CA LEU A 97 -3.02 -11.98 -31.79
C LEU A 97 -2.03 -12.14 -32.97
N PRO A 98 -1.04 -13.03 -32.82
CA PRO A 98 0.19 -13.07 -33.61
C PRO A 98 -0.06 -13.57 -35.05
N PRO A 99 0.70 -13.09 -36.06
CA PRO A 99 0.74 -13.77 -37.34
C PRO A 99 1.46 -15.13 -37.23
N GLU A 100 0.83 -16.14 -37.81
CA GLU A 100 1.28 -17.53 -38.03
C GLU A 100 2.64 -17.64 -38.77
N PRO A 101 3.31 -18.82 -38.74
CA PRO A 101 4.76 -18.96 -38.81
C PRO A 101 5.30 -18.89 -40.25
N ILE A 102 6.49 -18.30 -40.40
CA ILE A 102 7.29 -18.38 -41.63
C ILE A 102 8.51 -19.28 -41.33
N PRO A 103 8.85 -20.26 -42.18
CA PRO A 103 9.87 -21.26 -41.89
C PRO A 103 11.31 -20.71 -42.06
N GLU A 104 12.15 -21.09 -41.10
CA GLU A 104 13.56 -21.51 -41.20
C GLU A 104 14.47 -20.79 -42.21
N SER A 105 15.48 -20.05 -41.71
CA SER A 105 16.88 -20.12 -42.17
C SER A 105 17.83 -19.24 -41.35
N GLU A 106 18.88 -19.89 -40.81
CA GLU A 106 20.23 -19.39 -40.51
C GLU A 106 20.49 -18.54 -39.24
N GLN A 107 20.80 -19.24 -38.13
CA GLN A 107 21.90 -18.87 -37.22
C GLN A 107 23.26 -18.93 -37.97
N PRO A 108 24.40 -18.35 -37.50
CA PRO A 108 24.71 -17.97 -36.11
C PRO A 108 25.47 -16.63 -35.94
N GLN A 109 25.53 -16.08 -34.71
CA GLN A 109 26.79 -15.66 -34.07
C GLN A 109 26.56 -15.09 -32.64
N GLN A 110 27.09 -15.84 -31.66
CA GLN A 110 27.27 -15.45 -30.26
C GLN A 110 28.40 -14.43 -30.14
N MET A 111 28.26 -13.38 -29.31
CA MET A 111 29.35 -12.66 -28.61
C MET A 111 28.76 -11.82 -27.45
N PRO A 112 29.53 -11.43 -26.42
CA PRO A 112 29.95 -12.25 -25.29
C PRO A 112 29.40 -11.71 -23.95
N ILE A 113 29.20 -12.60 -22.98
CA ILE A 113 28.85 -12.26 -21.60
C ILE A 113 29.98 -11.42 -20.99
N LYS A 114 29.76 -10.12 -20.80
CA LYS A 114 30.69 -9.28 -20.02
C LYS A 114 30.57 -9.69 -18.55
N SER A 115 31.69 -10.22 -18.06
CA SER A 115 31.96 -10.70 -16.72
C SER A 115 31.69 -9.65 -15.64
N LYS A 116 31.18 -10.11 -14.49
CA LYS A 116 30.99 -9.33 -13.26
C LYS A 116 32.32 -8.69 -12.81
N PRO A 117 32.34 -7.42 -12.35
CA PRO A 117 33.56 -6.80 -11.84
C PRO A 117 34.01 -7.45 -10.52
N ASN A 118 35.30 -7.76 -10.44
CA ASN A 118 35.95 -8.35 -9.27
C ASN A 118 36.26 -7.25 -8.24
N LEU A 119 35.54 -7.24 -7.12
CA LEU A 119 35.60 -6.20 -6.08
C LEU A 119 36.85 -6.29 -5.17
N MET A 120 37.78 -7.22 -5.43
CA MET A 120 38.99 -7.38 -4.61
C MET A 120 40.19 -6.53 -5.04
N ALA A 121 40.12 -5.79 -6.14
CA ALA A 121 41.24 -4.98 -6.63
C ALA A 121 41.34 -3.56 -6.01
N TRP A 122 40.54 -3.24 -4.99
CA TRP A 122 40.49 -1.90 -4.37
C TRP A 122 41.07 -1.87 -2.94
N LEU A 123 41.50 -3.00 -2.39
CA LEU A 123 41.85 -3.12 -0.96
C LEU A 123 43.37 -3.22 -0.70
N ASP A 124 44.22 -2.97 -1.70
CA ASP A 124 45.67 -3.23 -1.58
C ASP A 124 46.54 -2.12 -2.23
N ASP A 125 46.20 -0.86 -1.95
CA ASP A 125 47.11 0.29 -2.10
C ASP A 125 46.95 1.27 -0.91
#